data_AF-A0A218UV23-F1
#
_entry.id   AF-A0A218UV23-F1
#
_cell.length_a   1.000
_cell.length_b   1.000
_cell.length_c   1.000
_cell.angle_alpha   90.00
_cell.angle_beta   90.00
_cell.angle_gamma   90.00
#
_symmetry.space_group_name_H-M   'P 1'
#
loop_
_entity.id
_entity.type
_entity.pdbx_description
1 polymer ?
#
loop_
_entity_poly.entity_id
_entity_poly.type
_entity_poly.pdbx_seq_one_letter_code
_entity_poly.pdbx_strand_id
1 'polypeptide(L)'
;MAKQYDVLFRLLLLGDSGVGKTCLLCRFTDNQFHPAHISTIGVDFKMKTIEVDGIKVRIQIWDTAGQERYQTITKQYYRRAQGIFLVYDISSERSYQHIVKWASDVDEYAPDGVQKILIGNKADEEHKRQVPKEQGLQLAREYGMDFYETSACSNLNIKESFTRLTELVLQAHRKELDELRGLPHAPTLARLEEDEQQPLGMRDYTQLNQLQARYPRRLVVLGFPCNQFGYQENGTNEEILNTLKHVRPGGGFEPNFTLFQKCQVNGSDTHPVFAYLKAHLPAPADEPAHLMAEPRFVVWSPVRRSDISWNFEKFLVGPEGEPFRRYSPRVPTAQLEPDIQRLLKLAK
;
A
#
# COMPACT_ATOMS: atom_id res chain seq x y z
N MET A 1 23.93 2.73 14.23
CA MET A 1 23.74 3.76 13.19
C MET A 1 23.00 4.92 13.82
N ALA A 2 23.33 6.18 13.46
CA ALA A 2 22.70 7.35 14.07
C ALA A 2 21.20 7.41 13.72
N LYS A 3 20.37 7.80 14.70
CA LYS A 3 18.92 7.86 14.58
C LYS A 3 18.52 8.87 13.48
N GLN A 4 17.88 8.40 12.40
CA GLN A 4 17.61 9.22 11.21
C GLN A 4 16.35 10.10 11.36
N TYR A 5 15.44 9.76 12.28
CA TYR A 5 14.20 10.47 12.59
C TYR A 5 13.75 10.21 14.03
N ASP A 6 12.89 11.07 14.58
CA ASP A 6 12.40 10.99 15.95
C ASP A 6 11.09 10.21 16.06
N VAL A 7 10.18 10.42 15.11
CA VAL A 7 8.83 9.82 15.07
C VAL A 7 8.43 9.45 13.64
N LEU A 8 7.55 8.46 13.50
CA LEU A 8 7.01 7.97 12.23
C LEU A 8 5.50 8.19 12.20
N PHE A 9 4.98 8.86 11.17
CA PHE A 9 3.54 9.05 10.96
C PHE A 9 3.04 8.43 9.66
N ARG A 10 1.81 7.91 9.70
CA ARG A 10 1.13 7.30 8.54
C ARG A 10 -0.01 8.20 8.07
N LEU A 11 0.11 8.68 6.84
CA LEU A 11 -0.87 9.54 6.17
C LEU A 11 -1.54 8.79 5.01
N LEU A 12 -2.79 9.13 4.71
CA LEU A 12 -3.58 8.55 3.62
C LEU A 12 -4.15 9.63 2.71
N LEU A 13 -4.06 9.45 1.39
CA LEU A 13 -4.70 10.32 0.39
C LEU A 13 -5.99 9.66 -0.09
N LEU A 14 -7.12 10.34 0.08
CA LEU A 14 -8.45 9.89 -0.33
C LEU A 14 -9.08 10.88 -1.32
N GLY A 15 -9.96 10.39 -2.19
CA GLY A 15 -10.62 11.20 -3.21
C GLY A 15 -10.80 10.45 -4.52
N ASP A 16 -11.58 11.04 -5.41
CA ASP A 16 -11.94 10.44 -6.70
C ASP A 16 -10.76 10.21 -7.64
N SER A 17 -10.99 9.44 -8.70
CA SER A 17 -10.01 9.22 -9.75
C SER A 17 -9.75 10.53 -10.49
N GLY A 18 -8.48 10.82 -10.78
CA GLY A 18 -8.11 12.00 -11.57
C GLY A 18 -8.12 13.33 -10.82
N VAL A 19 -8.47 13.35 -9.52
CA VAL A 19 -8.36 14.58 -8.69
C VAL A 19 -6.92 15.01 -8.42
N GLY A 20 -5.93 14.13 -8.69
CA GLY A 20 -4.51 14.45 -8.64
C GLY A 20 -3.77 14.06 -7.35
N LYS A 21 -4.27 13.08 -6.59
CA LYS A 21 -3.63 12.54 -5.37
C LYS A 21 -2.17 12.12 -5.59
N THR A 22 -1.92 11.30 -6.62
CA THR A 22 -0.56 10.89 -7.01
C THR A 22 0.32 12.08 -7.38
N CYS A 23 -0.23 13.08 -8.09
CA CYS A 23 0.52 14.28 -8.45
C CYS A 23 0.88 15.13 -7.22
N LEU A 24 -0.02 15.26 -6.25
CA LEU A 24 0.26 15.91 -4.96
C LEU A 24 1.39 15.18 -4.24
N LEU A 25 1.32 13.85 -4.18
CA LEU A 25 2.35 13.03 -3.54
C LEU A 25 3.71 13.18 -4.20
N CYS A 26 3.81 12.99 -5.51
CA CYS A 26 5.04 13.14 -6.28
C CYS A 26 5.60 14.56 -6.18
N ARG A 27 4.74 15.58 -6.18
CA ARG A 27 5.18 16.96 -6.01
C ARG A 27 5.76 17.19 -4.62
N PHE A 28 5.09 16.69 -3.58
CA PHE A 28 5.59 16.81 -2.21
C PHE A 28 6.90 16.06 -2.02
N THR A 29 7.03 14.82 -2.51
CA THR A 29 8.19 13.98 -2.23
C THR A 29 9.39 14.31 -3.10
N ASP A 30 9.16 14.40 -4.42
CA ASP A 30 10.21 14.39 -5.44
C ASP A 30 10.36 15.76 -6.12
N ASN A 31 9.47 16.72 -5.82
CA ASN A 31 9.35 17.99 -6.54
C ASN A 31 9.17 17.82 -8.06
N GLN A 32 8.44 16.78 -8.47
CA GLN A 32 8.13 16.48 -9.87
C GLN A 32 6.63 16.60 -10.15
N PHE A 33 6.30 16.94 -11.39
CA PHE A 33 4.94 16.88 -11.90
C PHE A 33 4.93 16.19 -13.26
N HIS A 34 4.06 15.20 -13.38
CA HIS A 34 3.87 14.42 -14.60
C HIS A 34 2.47 14.74 -15.15
N PRO A 35 2.36 15.45 -16.29
CA PRO A 35 1.06 15.85 -16.84
C PRO A 35 0.25 14.68 -17.43
N ALA A 36 0.89 13.53 -17.69
CA ALA A 36 0.19 12.35 -18.19
C ALA A 36 -0.70 11.74 -17.09
N HIS A 37 -2.01 11.67 -17.36
CA HIS A 37 -2.98 11.04 -16.48
C HIS A 37 -2.85 9.52 -16.56
N ILE A 38 -2.04 8.92 -15.68
CA ILE A 38 -1.99 7.48 -15.45
C ILE A 38 -2.84 7.20 -14.21
N SER A 39 -3.91 6.42 -14.37
CA SER A 39 -4.75 6.03 -13.25
C SER A 39 -3.96 5.16 -12.26
N THR A 40 -3.99 5.52 -10.98
CA THR A 40 -3.43 4.70 -9.90
C THR A 40 -4.20 3.39 -9.82
N ILE A 41 -3.51 2.27 -9.98
CA ILE A 41 -4.06 0.93 -9.76
C ILE A 41 -3.67 0.49 -8.35
N GLY A 42 -4.64 0.22 -7.49
CA GLY A 42 -4.40 -0.22 -6.11
C GLY A 42 -3.97 0.91 -5.16
N VAL A 43 -2.98 0.65 -4.30
CA VAL A 43 -2.44 1.63 -3.34
C VAL A 43 -0.92 1.67 -3.46
N ASP A 44 -0.39 2.86 -3.74
CA ASP A 44 1.04 3.16 -3.77
C ASP A 44 1.47 3.85 -2.46
N PHE A 45 2.77 3.93 -2.18
CA PHE A 45 3.26 4.63 -0.99
C PHE A 45 4.60 5.34 -1.27
N LYS A 46 4.80 6.49 -0.62
CA LYS A 46 6.10 7.15 -0.55
C LYS A 46 6.43 7.57 0.86
N MET A 47 7.72 7.77 1.12
CA MET A 47 8.20 8.30 2.39
C MET A 47 8.93 9.62 2.21
N LYS A 48 8.75 10.53 3.17
CA LYS A 48 9.53 11.77 3.27
C LYS A 48 9.78 12.10 4.73
N THR A 49 11.01 12.51 5.04
CA THR A 49 11.33 13.05 6.37
C THR A 49 11.26 14.56 6.28
N ILE A 50 10.49 15.18 7.19
CA ILE A 50 10.43 16.63 7.37
C ILE A 50 10.76 16.98 8.81
N GLU A 51 11.05 18.24 9.08
CA GLU A 51 11.28 18.75 10.43
C GLU A 51 10.12 19.68 10.81
N VAL A 52 9.49 19.42 11.95
CA VAL A 52 8.35 20.18 12.49
C VAL A 52 8.66 20.47 13.96
N ASP A 53 8.71 21.75 14.34
CA ASP A 53 9.05 22.19 15.71
C ASP A 53 10.36 21.56 16.25
N GLY A 54 11.36 21.39 15.39
CA GLY A 54 12.65 20.76 15.72
C GLY A 54 12.61 19.24 15.88
N ILE A 55 11.47 18.60 15.62
CA ILE A 55 11.28 17.15 15.62
C ILE A 55 11.38 16.63 14.19
N LYS A 56 12.26 15.66 13.95
CA LYS A 56 12.37 15.00 12.65
C LYS A 56 11.29 13.95 12.50
N VAL A 57 10.27 14.25 11.70
CA VAL A 57 9.13 13.38 11.44
C VAL A 57 9.33 12.65 10.12
N ARG A 58 9.40 11.32 10.17
CA ARG A 58 9.32 10.48 8.97
C ARG A 58 7.85 10.23 8.65
N ILE A 59 7.41 10.61 7.47
CA ILE A 59 6.03 10.46 7.03
C ILE A 59 5.98 9.32 6.01
N GLN A 60 5.07 8.37 6.21
CA GLN A 60 4.65 7.36 5.23
C GLN A 60 3.30 7.80 4.65
N ILE A 61 3.23 8.01 3.35
CA ILE A 61 2.02 8.51 2.69
C ILE A 61 1.52 7.43 1.75
N TRP A 62 0.30 6.97 1.97
CA TRP A 62 -0.40 6.00 1.14
C TRP A 62 -1.26 6.73 0.11
N ASP A 63 -0.99 6.51 -1.18
CA ASP A 63 -1.75 7.02 -2.30
C ASP A 63 -2.73 5.96 -2.79
N THR A 64 -4.03 6.25 -2.79
CA THR A 64 -5.06 5.26 -3.13
C THR A 64 -5.62 5.48 -4.54
N ALA A 65 -5.98 4.39 -5.20
CA ALA A 65 -6.81 4.46 -6.40
C ALA A 65 -8.14 5.16 -6.07
N GLY A 66 -8.48 6.17 -6.88
CA GLY A 66 -9.73 6.91 -6.73
C GLY A 66 -10.88 6.36 -7.58
N GLN A 67 -10.71 5.21 -8.22
CA GLN A 67 -11.73 4.68 -9.11
C GLN A 67 -12.93 4.17 -8.32
N GLU A 68 -14.05 4.85 -8.53
CA GLU A 68 -15.38 4.57 -7.99
C GLU A 68 -15.97 3.23 -8.44
N ARG A 69 -15.31 2.53 -9.37
CA ARG A 69 -15.62 1.15 -9.76
C ARG A 69 -15.00 0.11 -8.80
N TYR A 70 -14.04 0.52 -7.97
CA TYR A 70 -13.30 -0.32 -7.03
C TYR A 70 -13.56 0.09 -5.57
N GLN A 71 -14.83 0.31 -5.23
CA GLN A 71 -15.40 1.00 -4.05
C GLN A 71 -14.95 0.55 -2.63
N THR A 72 -13.80 -0.09 -2.46
CA THR A 72 -13.29 -0.40 -1.13
C THR A 72 -11.78 -0.21 -1.12
N ILE A 73 -11.36 0.99 -0.73
CA ILE A 73 -10.03 1.13 -0.11
C ILE A 73 -10.04 0.16 1.06
N THR A 74 -9.08 -0.76 1.10
CA THR A 74 -9.05 -1.81 2.11
C THR A 74 -9.06 -1.16 3.50
N LYS A 75 -10.01 -1.55 4.37
CA LYS A 75 -10.20 -0.99 5.72
C LYS A 75 -8.90 -0.91 6.55
N GLN A 76 -7.91 -1.76 6.24
CA GLN A 76 -6.58 -1.75 6.84
C GLN A 76 -5.84 -0.40 6.72
N TYR A 77 -6.06 0.36 5.63
CA TYR A 77 -5.37 1.63 5.41
C TYR A 77 -5.95 2.73 6.30
N TYR A 78 -7.28 2.76 6.43
CA TYR A 78 -7.97 3.66 7.36
C TYR A 78 -7.52 3.44 8.80
N ARG A 79 -7.54 2.19 9.28
CA ARG A 79 -7.21 1.83 10.68
C ARG A 79 -5.77 2.18 11.11
N ARG A 80 -4.86 2.35 10.16
CA ARG A 80 -3.45 2.69 10.43
C ARG A 80 -3.15 4.16 10.17
N ALA A 81 -4.11 4.93 9.63
CA ALA A 81 -3.92 6.33 9.33
C ALA A 81 -3.96 7.15 10.62
N GLN A 82 -2.99 8.04 10.77
CA GLN A 82 -2.94 9.05 11.82
C GLN A 82 -3.36 10.42 11.28
N GLY A 83 -3.13 10.64 9.98
CA GLY A 83 -3.66 11.79 9.25
C GLY A 83 -4.22 11.40 7.88
N ILE A 84 -5.22 12.11 7.39
CA ILE A 84 -5.89 11.84 6.12
C ILE A 84 -6.08 13.15 5.35
N PHE A 85 -5.76 13.12 4.05
CA PHE A 85 -6.17 14.14 3.11
C PHE A 85 -7.40 13.68 2.35
N LEU A 86 -8.41 14.53 2.28
CA LEU A 86 -9.57 14.38 1.41
C LEU A 86 -9.41 15.33 0.23
N VAL A 87 -9.31 14.79 -0.99
CA VAL A 87 -8.89 15.55 -2.17
C VAL A 87 -10.01 15.56 -3.20
N TYR A 88 -10.41 16.75 -3.62
CA TYR A 88 -11.26 16.96 -4.80
C TYR A 88 -10.57 17.84 -5.83
N ASP A 89 -11.12 17.91 -7.03
CA ASP A 89 -10.67 18.77 -8.12
C ASP A 89 -11.59 20.00 -8.21
N ILE A 90 -11.04 21.21 -8.15
CA ILE A 90 -11.86 22.43 -8.21
C ILE A 90 -12.62 22.60 -9.54
N SER A 91 -12.18 21.90 -10.59
CA SER A 91 -12.82 21.87 -11.90
C SER A 91 -13.84 20.74 -12.07
N SER A 92 -14.15 19.99 -11.00
CA SER A 92 -15.11 18.89 -11.01
C SER A 92 -16.03 18.93 -9.79
N GLU A 93 -17.24 19.46 -9.97
CA GLU A 93 -18.27 19.48 -8.92
C GLU A 93 -18.61 18.08 -8.40
N ARG A 94 -18.62 17.07 -9.28
CA ARG A 94 -18.85 15.67 -8.91
C ARG A 94 -17.82 15.18 -7.88
N SER A 95 -16.54 15.48 -8.09
CA SER A 95 -15.48 15.05 -7.16
C SER A 95 -15.63 15.68 -5.78
N TYR A 96 -16.13 16.93 -5.72
CA TYR A 96 -16.41 17.64 -4.48
C TYR A 96 -17.61 17.02 -3.74
N GLN A 97 -18.71 16.72 -4.44
CA GLN A 97 -19.89 16.07 -3.83
C GLN A 97 -19.55 14.72 -3.20
N HIS A 98 -18.61 13.97 -3.76
CA HIS A 98 -18.17 12.69 -3.21
C HIS A 98 -17.31 12.80 -1.95
N ILE A 99 -16.82 13.98 -1.57
CA ILE A 99 -16.05 14.16 -0.32
C ILE A 99 -16.88 13.77 0.90
N VAL A 100 -18.20 14.01 0.88
CA VAL A 100 -19.10 13.57 1.96
C VAL A 100 -19.06 12.06 2.16
N LYS A 101 -19.05 11.29 1.06
CA LYS A 101 -18.90 9.83 1.12
C LYS A 101 -17.54 9.44 1.69
N TRP A 102 -16.46 10.06 1.19
CA TRP A 102 -15.11 9.79 1.68
C TRP A 102 -14.95 10.13 3.18
N ALA A 103 -15.53 11.23 3.64
CA ALA A 103 -15.54 11.60 5.05
C ALA A 103 -16.32 10.58 5.91
N SER A 104 -17.47 10.10 5.43
CA SER A 104 -18.23 9.04 6.08
C SER A 104 -17.44 7.73 6.20
N ASP A 105 -16.70 7.34 5.17
CA ASP A 105 -15.83 6.15 5.22
C ASP A 105 -14.70 6.31 6.25
N VAL A 106 -14.15 7.53 6.37
CA VAL A 106 -13.14 7.84 7.38
C VAL A 106 -13.74 7.72 8.78
N ASP A 107 -14.91 8.30 9.02
CA ASP A 107 -15.57 8.25 10.33
C ASP A 107 -15.99 6.81 10.70
N GLU A 108 -16.26 5.93 9.73
CA GLU A 108 -16.60 4.52 9.99
C GLU A 108 -15.36 3.64 10.24
N TYR A 109 -14.22 3.91 9.59
CA TYR A 109 -13.10 2.96 9.51
C TYR A 109 -11.78 3.41 10.12
N ALA A 110 -11.56 4.72 10.29
CA ALA A 110 -10.33 5.24 10.87
C ALA A 110 -10.39 5.24 12.41
N PRO A 111 -9.23 5.27 13.10
CA PRO A 111 -9.19 5.40 14.56
C PRO A 111 -9.77 6.74 15.02
N ASP A 112 -10.31 6.74 16.23
CA ASP A 112 -10.70 7.98 16.93
C ASP A 112 -9.49 8.92 17.03
N GLY A 113 -9.70 10.20 16.72
CA GLY A 113 -8.65 11.22 16.77
C GLY A 113 -7.75 11.30 15.53
N VAL A 114 -8.05 10.58 14.44
CA VAL A 114 -7.39 10.78 13.16
C VAL A 114 -7.52 12.24 12.69
N GLN A 115 -6.42 12.84 12.25
CA GLN A 115 -6.41 14.23 11.79
C GLN A 115 -6.78 14.31 10.32
N LYS A 116 -7.51 15.36 9.91
CA LYS A 116 -8.10 15.46 8.56
C LYS A 116 -7.84 16.85 7.96
N ILE A 117 -7.45 16.89 6.69
CA ILE A 117 -7.37 18.12 5.89
C ILE A 117 -8.13 17.92 4.57
N LEU A 118 -8.95 18.91 4.21
CA LEU A 118 -9.61 18.99 2.91
C LEU A 118 -8.72 19.74 1.90
N ILE A 119 -8.59 19.18 0.70
CA ILE A 119 -7.78 19.72 -0.39
C ILE A 119 -8.64 19.93 -1.63
N GLY A 120 -8.74 21.18 -2.09
CA GLY A 120 -9.21 21.52 -3.43
C GLY A 120 -8.00 21.61 -4.38
N ASN A 121 -7.73 20.56 -5.13
CA ASN A 121 -6.57 20.51 -6.04
C ASN A 121 -6.88 21.10 -7.42
N LYS A 122 -5.82 21.34 -8.20
CA LYS A 122 -5.84 21.96 -9.54
C LYS A 122 -6.24 23.43 -9.54
N ALA A 123 -5.82 24.17 -8.52
CA ALA A 123 -6.03 25.63 -8.43
C ALA A 123 -5.44 26.43 -9.62
N ASP A 124 -4.55 25.83 -10.40
CA ASP A 124 -4.05 26.39 -11.66
C ASP A 124 -5.09 26.38 -12.79
N GLU A 125 -6.12 25.52 -12.71
CA GLU A 125 -7.22 25.43 -13.68
C GLU A 125 -8.40 26.37 -13.33
N GLU A 126 -8.11 27.58 -12.84
CA GLU A 126 -9.10 28.58 -12.40
C GLU A 126 -10.19 28.87 -13.45
N HIS A 127 -9.80 28.90 -14.73
CA HIS A 127 -10.71 29.11 -15.86
C HIS A 127 -11.75 28.00 -16.08
N LYS A 128 -11.57 26.83 -15.46
CA LYS A 128 -12.52 25.69 -15.47
C LYS A 128 -13.16 25.45 -14.11
N ARG A 129 -12.98 26.34 -13.15
CA ARG A 129 -13.50 26.17 -11.79
C ARG A 129 -15.01 25.94 -11.81
N GLN A 130 -15.42 24.85 -11.16
CA GLN A 130 -16.82 24.51 -10.90
C GLN A 130 -17.16 24.65 -9.41
N VAL A 131 -16.16 24.54 -8.53
CA VAL A 131 -16.32 24.61 -7.08
C VAL A 131 -15.69 25.92 -6.56
N PRO A 132 -16.49 26.89 -6.11
CA PRO A 132 -16.00 28.10 -5.45
C PRO A 132 -15.21 27.76 -4.18
N LYS A 133 -14.18 28.55 -3.88
CA LYS A 133 -13.34 28.37 -2.70
C LYS A 133 -14.13 28.41 -1.39
N GLU A 134 -15.19 29.21 -1.36
CA GLU A 134 -16.11 29.36 -0.24
C GLU A 134 -16.82 28.04 0.11
N GLN A 135 -17.14 27.22 -0.89
CA GLN A 135 -17.76 25.91 -0.66
C GLN A 135 -16.80 24.95 0.02
N GLY A 136 -15.53 24.90 -0.44
CA GLY A 136 -14.48 24.11 0.22
C GLY A 136 -14.26 24.53 1.67
N LEU A 137 -14.19 25.85 1.93
CA LEU A 137 -14.10 26.39 3.29
C LEU A 137 -15.31 26.04 4.16
N GLN A 138 -16.52 26.06 3.59
CA GLN A 138 -17.73 25.70 4.32
C GLN A 138 -17.73 24.22 4.69
N LEU A 139 -17.44 23.32 3.75
CA LEU A 139 -17.38 21.88 3.98
C LEU A 139 -16.31 21.51 5.01
N ALA A 140 -15.13 22.12 4.93
CA ALA A 140 -14.07 21.89 5.90
C ALA A 140 -14.49 22.30 7.32
N ARG A 141 -15.18 23.44 7.48
CA ARG A 141 -15.74 23.85 8.79
C ARG A 141 -16.77 22.87 9.32
N GLU A 142 -17.65 22.37 8.46
CA GLU A 142 -18.70 21.42 8.84
C GLU A 142 -18.12 20.12 9.39
N TYR A 143 -17.04 19.62 8.78
CA TYR A 143 -16.38 18.37 9.20
C TYR A 143 -15.17 18.58 10.14
N GLY A 144 -14.94 19.81 10.61
CA GLY A 144 -13.84 20.14 11.53
C GLY A 144 -12.44 19.89 10.94
N MET A 145 -12.25 20.21 9.67
CA MET A 145 -10.99 20.04 8.93
C MET A 145 -10.36 21.39 8.60
N ASP A 146 -9.03 21.42 8.47
CA ASP A 146 -8.36 22.54 7.79
C ASP A 146 -8.56 22.41 6.27
N PHE A 147 -8.49 23.54 5.55
CA PHE A 147 -8.70 23.58 4.09
C PHE A 147 -7.58 24.28 3.35
N TYR A 148 -7.11 23.67 2.26
CA TYR A 148 -6.19 24.27 1.32
C TYR A 148 -6.65 24.07 -0.12
N GLU A 149 -6.57 25.13 -0.93
CA GLU A 149 -6.50 24.94 -2.37
C GLU A 149 -5.04 24.73 -2.77
N THR A 150 -4.79 23.71 -3.60
CA THR A 150 -3.44 23.30 -4.00
C THR A 150 -3.33 23.19 -5.51
N SER A 151 -2.09 23.24 -6.01
CA SER A 151 -1.79 22.86 -7.38
C SER A 151 -0.52 22.04 -7.41
N ALA A 152 -0.64 20.77 -7.78
CA ALA A 152 0.53 19.94 -8.06
C ALA A 152 1.34 20.44 -9.26
N CYS A 153 0.68 21.13 -10.21
CA CYS A 153 1.30 21.69 -11.41
C CYS A 153 2.22 22.86 -11.04
N SER A 154 1.68 23.89 -10.39
CA SER A 154 2.43 25.11 -10.01
C SER A 154 3.12 25.03 -8.65
N ASN A 155 2.99 23.89 -7.95
CA ASN A 155 3.50 23.66 -6.60
C ASN A 155 2.89 24.58 -5.53
N LEU A 156 1.65 25.05 -5.74
CA LEU A 156 0.93 25.90 -4.79
C LEU A 156 0.45 25.09 -3.58
N ASN A 157 0.79 25.56 -2.36
CA ASN A 157 0.33 25.04 -1.07
C ASN A 157 0.62 23.55 -0.79
N ILE A 158 1.53 22.94 -1.56
CA ILE A 158 1.86 21.52 -1.41
C ILE A 158 2.62 21.28 -0.12
N LYS A 159 3.71 22.01 0.11
CA LYS A 159 4.52 21.80 1.32
C LYS A 159 3.73 22.19 2.57
N GLU A 160 2.97 23.27 2.48
CA GLU A 160 2.17 23.87 3.55
C GLU A 160 1.10 22.89 4.04
N SER A 161 0.32 22.31 3.12
CA SER A 161 -0.73 21.34 3.49
C SER A 161 -0.17 20.06 4.12
N PHE A 162 0.93 19.52 3.59
CA PHE A 162 1.59 18.33 4.17
C PHE A 162 2.24 18.61 5.53
N THR A 163 2.88 19.77 5.70
CA THR A 163 3.45 20.19 6.98
C THR A 163 2.34 20.38 8.01
N ARG A 164 1.24 21.03 7.62
CA ARG A 164 0.11 21.29 8.51
C ARG A 164 -0.54 20.02 9.04
N LEU A 165 -0.81 19.03 8.19
CA LEU A 165 -1.37 17.76 8.68
C LEU A 165 -0.38 17.06 9.63
N THR A 166 0.92 17.15 9.33
CA THR A 166 1.97 16.58 10.19
C THR A 166 2.00 17.24 11.57
N GLU A 167 1.85 18.57 11.63
CA GLU A 167 1.72 19.31 12.89
C GLU A 167 0.48 18.89 13.68
N LEU A 168 -0.67 18.76 13.03
CA LEU A 168 -1.91 18.31 13.67
C LEU A 168 -1.74 16.92 14.30
N VAL A 169 -1.14 15.98 13.55
CA VAL A 169 -0.87 14.62 14.06
C VAL A 169 0.12 14.67 15.22
N LEU A 170 1.19 15.47 15.11
CA LEU A 170 2.16 15.64 16.17
C LEU A 170 1.53 16.20 17.46
N GLN A 171 0.63 17.18 17.32
CA GLN A 171 -0.10 17.77 18.44
C GLN A 171 -1.06 16.77 19.10
N ALA A 172 -1.78 15.99 18.30
CA ALA A 172 -2.69 14.95 18.80
C ALA A 172 -1.95 13.88 19.62
N HIS A 173 -0.71 13.55 19.25
CA HIS A 173 0.12 12.56 19.94
C HIS A 173 1.12 13.16 20.95
N ARG A 174 1.06 14.47 21.23
CA ARG A 174 2.08 15.16 22.03
C ARG A 174 2.21 14.63 23.45
N LYS A 175 1.09 14.31 24.12
CA LYS A 175 1.10 13.77 25.49
C LYS A 175 1.79 12.41 25.56
N GLU A 176 1.47 11.50 24.62
CA GLU A 176 2.13 10.19 24.53
C GLU A 176 3.63 10.34 24.27
N LEU A 177 4.02 11.30 23.43
CA LEU A 177 5.43 11.59 23.12
C LEU A 177 6.19 12.19 24.32
N ASP A 178 5.56 13.08 25.08
CA ASP A 178 6.17 13.70 26.26
C ASP A 178 6.33 12.68 27.41
N GLU A 179 5.36 11.78 27.61
CA GLU A 179 5.46 10.67 28.56
C GLU A 179 6.59 9.69 28.20
N LEU A 180 6.76 9.38 26.91
CA LEU A 180 7.86 8.54 26.41
C LEU A 180 9.25 9.18 26.57
N ARG A 181 9.34 10.52 26.58
CA ARG A 181 10.60 11.26 26.76
C ARG A 181 11.06 11.33 28.23
N GLY A 182 10.17 11.06 29.19
CA GLY A 182 10.44 11.15 30.63
C GLY A 182 11.07 9.91 31.29
N LEU A 183 11.23 8.79 30.59
CA LEU A 183 11.75 7.54 31.15
C LEU A 183 13.26 7.34 30.83
N PRO A 184 14.12 7.03 31.83
CA PRO A 184 15.58 6.92 31.64
C PRO A 184 16.06 5.82 30.68
N HIS A 185 15.17 4.94 30.21
CA HIS A 185 15.41 3.97 29.16
C HIS A 185 14.08 3.60 28.49
N ALA A 186 13.35 4.58 27.97
CA ALA A 186 12.16 4.30 27.18
C ALA A 186 12.53 3.43 25.96
N PRO A 187 11.91 2.24 25.76
CA PRO A 187 11.94 1.62 24.45
C PRO A 187 11.19 2.57 23.53
N THR A 188 11.94 3.33 22.73
CA THR A 188 11.40 4.21 21.73
C THR A 188 10.48 3.38 20.83
N LEU A 189 9.33 3.92 20.43
CA LEU A 189 8.41 3.38 19.39
C LEU A 189 9.11 3.02 18.04
N ALA A 190 10.44 3.17 17.96
CA ALA A 190 11.32 2.77 16.89
C ALA A 190 11.85 1.31 16.99
N ARG A 191 11.37 0.47 17.93
CA ARG A 191 11.85 -0.92 18.09
C ARG A 191 10.88 -2.04 17.72
N LEU A 192 9.78 -1.71 17.08
CA LEU A 192 9.04 -2.65 16.24
C LEU A 192 8.89 -1.94 14.89
N GLU A 193 9.26 -2.61 13.79
CA GLU A 193 9.22 -2.10 12.40
C GLU A 193 10.48 -1.40 11.85
N GLU A 194 11.68 -1.93 12.11
CA GLU A 194 12.88 -1.58 11.29
C GLU A 194 13.15 -2.55 10.12
N ASP A 195 12.30 -3.56 9.86
CA ASP A 195 12.49 -4.54 8.76
C ASP A 195 11.54 -4.40 7.55
N GLU A 196 10.77 -3.32 7.43
CA GLU A 196 9.97 -3.04 6.23
C GLU A 196 10.56 -1.90 5.38
N GLN A 197 11.75 -2.12 4.84
CA GLN A 197 12.18 -1.39 3.64
C GLN A 197 11.69 -2.16 2.41
N GLN A 198 10.68 -1.58 1.77
CA GLN A 198 9.90 -2.03 0.60
C GLN A 198 8.59 -2.76 0.96
N PRO A 199 7.44 -2.34 0.42
CA PRO A 199 6.15 -2.98 0.65
C PRO A 199 6.25 -4.41 0.14
N LEU A 200 5.67 -5.37 0.87
CA LEU A 200 5.87 -6.81 0.65
C LEU A 200 5.89 -7.23 -0.84
N GLY A 201 5.02 -6.64 -1.67
CA GLY A 201 4.99 -6.94 -3.10
C GLY A 201 6.15 -6.41 -3.93
N MET A 202 6.66 -5.20 -3.65
CA MET A 202 7.80 -4.65 -4.39
C MET A 202 9.09 -5.43 -4.07
N ARG A 203 9.28 -5.75 -2.79
CA ARG A 203 10.39 -6.58 -2.31
C ARG A 203 10.41 -7.93 -3.02
N ASP A 204 9.29 -8.65 -2.98
CA ASP A 204 9.25 -10.03 -3.41
C ASP A 204 9.38 -10.18 -4.93
N TYR A 205 8.81 -9.28 -5.74
CA TYR A 205 9.02 -9.28 -7.20
C TYR A 205 10.49 -9.12 -7.60
N THR A 206 11.20 -8.16 -7.00
CA THR A 206 12.62 -7.95 -7.31
C THR A 206 13.47 -9.13 -6.84
N GLN A 207 13.19 -9.69 -5.67
CA GLN A 207 13.93 -10.85 -5.15
C GLN A 207 13.66 -12.13 -5.95
N LEU A 208 12.44 -12.32 -6.49
CA LEU A 208 12.13 -13.42 -7.42
C LEU A 208 12.97 -13.31 -8.70
N ASN A 209 13.07 -12.12 -9.30
CA ASN A 209 13.95 -11.87 -10.45
C ASN A 209 15.41 -12.21 -10.13
N GLN A 210 15.90 -11.80 -8.96
CA GLN A 210 17.27 -12.05 -8.51
C GLN A 210 17.54 -13.55 -8.34
N LEU A 211 16.64 -14.29 -7.70
CA LEU A 211 16.79 -15.74 -7.52
C LEU A 211 16.78 -16.49 -8.85
N GLN A 212 15.84 -16.18 -9.74
CA GLN A 212 15.79 -16.79 -11.07
C GLN A 212 17.07 -16.50 -11.87
N ALA A 213 17.56 -15.27 -11.83
CA ALA A 213 18.80 -14.89 -12.51
C ALA A 213 20.04 -15.56 -11.91
N ARG A 214 20.04 -15.83 -10.60
CA ARG A 214 21.17 -16.46 -9.89
C ARG A 214 21.28 -17.96 -10.16
N TYR A 215 20.16 -18.64 -10.42
CA TYR A 215 20.11 -20.08 -10.68
C TYR A 215 19.54 -20.38 -12.09
N PRO A 216 20.16 -19.86 -13.16
CA PRO A 216 19.62 -20.02 -14.50
C PRO A 216 19.53 -21.50 -14.87
N ARG A 217 18.39 -21.92 -15.45
CA ARG A 217 18.07 -23.32 -15.82
C ARG A 217 17.99 -24.32 -14.67
N ARG A 218 18.24 -23.91 -13.43
CA ARG A 218 18.21 -24.76 -12.23
C ARG A 218 17.06 -24.41 -11.30
N LEU A 219 16.60 -23.17 -11.34
CA LEU A 219 15.40 -22.69 -10.68
C LEU A 219 14.45 -22.10 -11.71
N VAL A 220 13.17 -22.42 -11.59
CA VAL A 220 12.10 -21.78 -12.35
C VAL A 220 11.13 -21.15 -11.36
N VAL A 221 10.90 -19.86 -11.50
CA VAL A 221 9.86 -19.13 -10.77
C VAL A 221 8.60 -19.11 -11.63
N LEU A 222 7.47 -19.47 -11.02
CA LEU A 222 6.15 -19.46 -11.63
C LEU A 222 5.25 -18.54 -10.80
N GLY A 223 4.82 -17.42 -11.39
CA GLY A 223 3.93 -16.46 -10.76
C GLY A 223 2.47 -16.69 -11.16
N PHE A 224 1.57 -16.71 -10.18
CA PHE A 224 0.13 -16.89 -10.40
C PHE A 224 -0.63 -15.68 -9.85
N PRO A 225 -1.03 -14.74 -10.72
CA PRO A 225 -1.88 -13.63 -10.30
C PRO A 225 -3.22 -14.14 -9.78
N CYS A 226 -3.78 -13.47 -8.76
CA CYS A 226 -5.11 -13.77 -8.25
C CYS A 226 -5.73 -12.52 -7.63
N ASN A 227 -7.06 -12.44 -7.60
CA ASN A 227 -7.79 -11.29 -7.03
C ASN A 227 -8.51 -11.58 -5.72
N GLN A 228 -8.23 -12.73 -5.10
CA GLN A 228 -9.00 -13.19 -3.95
C GLN A 228 -8.69 -12.40 -2.68
N PHE A 229 -7.55 -11.72 -2.61
CA PHE A 229 -7.13 -10.99 -1.42
C PHE A 229 -7.58 -9.52 -1.49
N GLY A 230 -8.82 -9.27 -1.07
CA GLY A 230 -9.38 -7.91 -1.00
C GLY A 230 -9.43 -7.19 -2.35
N TYR A 231 -9.56 -7.93 -3.45
CA TYR A 231 -9.59 -7.42 -4.82
C TYR A 231 -8.37 -6.56 -5.23
N GLN A 232 -7.19 -6.88 -4.68
CA GLN A 232 -5.95 -6.11 -4.91
C GLN A 232 -5.39 -6.16 -6.33
N GLU A 233 -5.65 -7.23 -7.07
CA GLU A 233 -5.19 -7.41 -8.45
C GLU A 233 -6.41 -7.33 -9.36
N ASN A 234 -7.00 -6.15 -9.49
CA ASN A 234 -8.27 -5.93 -10.18
C ASN A 234 -8.14 -5.82 -11.71
N GLY A 235 -6.91 -5.81 -12.24
CA GLY A 235 -6.63 -5.76 -13.67
C GLY A 235 -6.93 -7.07 -14.42
N THR A 236 -7.01 -6.96 -15.75
CA THR A 236 -7.08 -8.11 -16.68
C THR A 236 -5.70 -8.75 -16.88
N ASN A 237 -5.65 -9.94 -17.51
CA ASN A 237 -4.39 -10.62 -17.79
C ASN A 237 -3.42 -9.75 -18.62
N GLU A 238 -3.96 -8.96 -19.55
CA GLU A 238 -3.22 -8.07 -20.43
C GLU A 238 -2.65 -6.85 -19.68
N GLU A 239 -3.31 -6.43 -18.61
CA GLU A 239 -2.94 -5.25 -17.82
C GLU A 239 -1.87 -5.56 -16.77
N ILE A 240 -1.73 -6.82 -16.34
CA ILE A 240 -0.80 -7.21 -15.27
C ILE A 240 0.64 -6.82 -15.61
N LEU A 241 1.13 -7.14 -16.81
CA LEU A 241 2.52 -6.81 -17.19
C LEU A 241 2.77 -5.31 -17.22
N ASN A 242 1.80 -4.53 -17.72
CA ASN A 242 1.88 -3.07 -17.71
C ASN A 242 1.85 -2.53 -16.28
N THR A 243 1.06 -3.13 -15.40
CA THR A 243 0.99 -2.78 -13.97
C THR A 243 2.32 -3.07 -13.29
N LEU A 244 2.95 -4.22 -13.55
CA LEU A 244 4.27 -4.54 -13.02
C LEU A 244 5.34 -3.55 -13.50
N LYS A 245 5.28 -3.16 -14.78
CA LYS A 245 6.24 -2.25 -15.42
C LYS A 245 6.13 -0.81 -14.95
N HIS A 246 4.91 -0.33 -14.77
CA HIS A 246 4.64 1.10 -14.57
C HIS A 246 4.11 1.46 -13.18
N VAL A 247 3.48 0.52 -12.47
CA VAL A 247 2.78 0.80 -11.21
C VAL A 247 3.45 0.12 -10.01
N ARG A 248 3.42 -1.21 -9.93
CA ARG A 248 3.99 -1.98 -8.83
C ARG A 248 4.54 -3.30 -9.35
N PRO A 249 5.86 -3.53 -9.33
CA PRO A 249 6.91 -2.70 -8.73
C PRO A 249 7.11 -1.32 -9.38
N GLY A 250 6.71 -1.15 -10.65
CA GLY A 250 6.95 0.07 -11.39
C GLY A 250 8.43 0.23 -11.79
N GLY A 251 8.83 1.43 -12.18
CA GLY A 251 10.23 1.75 -12.48
C GLY A 251 10.82 0.99 -13.69
N GLY A 252 9.97 0.51 -14.61
CA GLY A 252 10.40 -0.31 -15.74
C GLY A 252 10.66 -1.78 -15.40
N PHE A 253 10.17 -2.25 -14.24
CA PHE A 253 10.33 -3.65 -13.84
C PHE A 253 9.69 -4.60 -14.85
N GLU A 254 10.46 -5.58 -15.31
CA GLU A 254 9.98 -6.67 -16.14
C GLU A 254 10.27 -8.00 -15.43
N PRO A 255 9.25 -8.83 -15.17
CA PRO A 255 9.47 -10.14 -14.57
C PRO A 255 10.29 -11.01 -15.53
N ASN A 256 11.40 -11.55 -15.04
CA ASN A 256 12.24 -12.45 -15.83
C ASN A 256 11.78 -13.91 -15.74
N PHE A 257 10.56 -14.12 -15.22
CA PHE A 257 9.96 -15.39 -14.89
C PHE A 257 8.54 -15.49 -15.44
N THR A 258 8.01 -16.71 -15.53
CA THR A 258 6.71 -16.95 -16.13
C THR A 258 5.58 -16.47 -15.22
N LEU A 259 4.73 -15.60 -15.76
CA LEU A 259 3.44 -15.25 -15.15
C LEU A 259 2.31 -15.96 -15.88
N PHE A 260 1.50 -16.69 -15.13
CA PHE A 260 0.32 -17.37 -15.64
C PHE A 260 -0.86 -16.41 -15.76
N GLN A 261 -1.91 -16.88 -16.45
CA GLN A 261 -3.21 -16.25 -16.36
C GLN A 261 -3.71 -16.28 -14.91
N LYS A 262 -4.46 -15.25 -14.58
CA LYS A 262 -5.10 -15.06 -13.30
C LYS A 262 -6.01 -16.24 -12.96
N CYS A 263 -5.90 -16.73 -11.74
CA CYS A 263 -6.64 -17.90 -11.29
C CYS A 263 -7.14 -17.73 -9.85
N GLN A 264 -8.01 -18.66 -9.43
CA GLN A 264 -8.41 -18.78 -8.03
C GLN A 264 -7.43 -19.72 -7.32
N VAL A 265 -6.89 -19.30 -6.20
CA VAL A 265 -5.97 -20.06 -5.35
C VAL A 265 -6.69 -20.70 -4.15
N ASN A 266 -7.91 -20.24 -3.85
CA ASN A 266 -8.78 -20.72 -2.78
C ASN A 266 -10.25 -20.92 -3.23
N GLY A 267 -11.06 -21.58 -2.38
CA GLY A 267 -12.49 -21.83 -2.63
C GLY A 267 -12.78 -23.03 -3.53
N SER A 268 -14.04 -23.17 -3.93
CA SER A 268 -14.53 -24.26 -4.81
C SER A 268 -13.78 -24.33 -6.13
N ASP A 269 -13.41 -23.17 -6.67
CA ASP A 269 -12.83 -23.04 -8.00
C ASP A 269 -11.29 -22.99 -7.95
N THR A 270 -10.69 -23.45 -6.84
CA THR A 270 -9.23 -23.48 -6.64
C THR A 270 -8.55 -24.18 -7.82
N HIS A 271 -7.57 -23.51 -8.41
CA HIS A 271 -6.76 -24.04 -9.50
C HIS A 271 -6.04 -25.34 -9.05
N PRO A 272 -5.97 -26.39 -9.91
CA PRO A 272 -5.46 -27.70 -9.51
C PRO A 272 -4.07 -27.69 -8.86
N VAL A 273 -3.16 -26.83 -9.34
CA VAL A 273 -1.83 -26.65 -8.73
C VAL A 273 -1.92 -26.25 -7.27
N PHE A 274 -2.78 -25.29 -6.91
CA PHE A 274 -2.94 -24.86 -5.53
C PHE A 274 -3.71 -25.86 -4.69
N ALA A 275 -4.65 -26.61 -5.28
CA ALA A 275 -5.29 -27.73 -4.59
C ALA A 275 -4.25 -28.81 -4.21
N TYR A 276 -3.37 -29.19 -5.14
CA TYR A 276 -2.28 -30.13 -4.92
C TYR A 276 -1.28 -29.63 -3.86
N LEU A 277 -0.79 -28.40 -4.02
CA LEU A 277 0.18 -27.80 -3.11
C LEU A 277 -0.35 -27.66 -1.67
N LYS A 278 -1.60 -27.20 -1.50
CA LYS A 278 -2.24 -27.07 -0.18
C LYS A 278 -2.55 -28.42 0.48
N ALA A 279 -2.75 -29.48 -0.31
CA ALA A 279 -2.96 -30.82 0.22
C ALA A 279 -1.68 -31.41 0.82
N HIS A 280 -0.51 -31.15 0.20
CA HIS A 280 0.79 -31.65 0.67
C HIS A 280 1.44 -30.72 1.71
N LEU A 281 1.21 -29.41 1.60
CA LEU A 281 1.76 -28.39 2.49
C LEU A 281 0.60 -27.54 3.06
N PRO A 282 -0.14 -28.05 4.05
CA PRO A 282 -1.36 -27.41 4.53
C PRO A 282 -1.13 -26.11 5.29
N ALA A 283 0.06 -25.86 5.81
CA ALA A 283 0.39 -24.61 6.51
C ALA A 283 1.83 -24.15 6.19
N PRO A 284 2.10 -22.84 6.23
CA PRO A 284 3.46 -22.31 6.17
C PRO A 284 4.35 -22.89 7.27
N ALA A 285 5.60 -23.22 6.94
CA ALA A 285 6.55 -23.78 7.90
C ALA A 285 6.99 -22.77 8.97
N ASP A 286 6.99 -21.48 8.63
CA ASP A 286 7.34 -20.36 9.51
C ASP A 286 6.14 -19.85 10.33
N GLU A 287 4.92 -20.12 9.89
CA GLU A 287 3.71 -19.66 10.58
C GLU A 287 2.58 -20.72 10.58
N PRO A 288 2.77 -21.85 11.27
CA PRO A 288 1.89 -23.02 11.18
C PRO A 288 0.49 -22.81 11.77
N ALA A 289 0.31 -21.78 12.61
CA ALA A 289 -0.95 -21.45 13.26
C ALA A 289 -1.59 -20.16 12.69
N HIS A 290 -1.09 -19.61 11.59
CA HIS A 290 -1.66 -18.39 11.01
C HIS A 290 -3.10 -18.65 10.56
N LEU A 291 -4.04 -17.99 11.23
CA LEU A 291 -5.41 -17.87 10.76
C LEU A 291 -5.49 -16.65 9.85
N MET A 292 -6.40 -16.69 8.87
CA MET A 292 -6.72 -15.48 8.11
C MET A 292 -7.14 -14.40 9.09
N ALA A 293 -6.33 -13.35 9.21
CA ALA A 293 -6.47 -12.35 10.25
C ALA A 293 -7.81 -11.60 10.17
N GLU A 294 -8.46 -11.60 9.01
CA GLU A 294 -9.67 -10.81 8.73
C GLU A 294 -10.67 -11.60 7.87
N PRO A 295 -11.68 -12.27 8.47
CA PRO A 295 -12.72 -13.00 7.74
C PRO A 295 -13.49 -12.16 6.71
N ARG A 296 -13.47 -10.83 6.85
CA ARG A 296 -14.20 -9.89 5.97
C ARG A 296 -13.57 -9.73 4.59
N PHE A 297 -12.31 -10.13 4.39
CA PHE A 297 -11.65 -10.12 3.09
C PHE A 297 -11.74 -11.48 2.37
N VAL A 298 -12.43 -12.45 2.98
CA VAL A 298 -12.62 -13.78 2.39
C VAL A 298 -13.80 -13.73 1.45
N VAL A 299 -13.49 -13.72 0.15
CA VAL A 299 -14.49 -13.64 -0.94
C VAL A 299 -14.70 -14.96 -1.65
N TRP A 300 -14.27 -16.06 -1.02
CA TRP A 300 -14.40 -17.41 -1.56
C TRP A 300 -15.04 -18.35 -0.55
N SER A 301 -15.59 -19.44 -1.06
CA SER A 301 -16.21 -20.49 -0.26
C SER A 301 -15.90 -21.86 -0.90
N PRO A 302 -15.73 -22.94 -0.13
CA PRO A 302 -15.61 -22.95 1.33
C PRO A 302 -14.25 -22.40 1.80
N VAL A 303 -14.23 -21.80 2.99
CA VAL A 303 -12.99 -21.35 3.64
C VAL A 303 -12.35 -22.52 4.37
N ARG A 304 -11.04 -22.74 4.17
CA ARG A 304 -10.29 -23.84 4.78
C ARG A 304 -9.09 -23.30 5.54
N ARG A 305 -8.68 -24.01 6.61
CA ARG A 305 -7.45 -23.67 7.36
C ARG A 305 -6.19 -23.72 6.49
N SER A 306 -6.21 -24.52 5.42
CA SER A 306 -5.08 -24.65 4.51
C SER A 306 -5.03 -23.61 3.40
N ASP A 307 -6.03 -22.73 3.30
CA ASP A 307 -6.09 -21.70 2.27
C ASP A 307 -4.87 -20.78 2.30
N ILE A 308 -4.50 -20.26 1.14
CA ILE A 308 -3.47 -19.23 1.02
C ILE A 308 -4.00 -17.96 1.66
N SER A 309 -3.23 -17.39 2.56
CA SER A 309 -3.67 -16.33 3.45
C SER A 309 -3.51 -14.94 2.85
N TRP A 310 -2.54 -14.76 1.95
CA TRP A 310 -2.28 -13.48 1.29
C TRP A 310 -1.37 -13.61 0.06
N ASN A 311 -1.19 -12.49 -0.65
CA ASN A 311 -0.21 -12.35 -1.73
C ASN A 311 1.22 -12.66 -1.26
N PHE A 312 2.03 -13.24 -2.15
CA PHE A 312 3.42 -13.65 -1.91
C PHE A 312 3.61 -14.74 -0.85
N GLU A 313 2.59 -15.55 -0.60
CA GLU A 313 2.80 -16.87 -0.04
C GLU A 313 3.49 -17.78 -1.08
N LYS A 314 4.54 -18.49 -0.67
CA LYS A 314 5.47 -19.15 -1.60
C LYS A 314 5.50 -20.66 -1.36
N PHE A 315 5.56 -21.43 -2.43
CA PHE A 315 5.77 -22.86 -2.38
C PHE A 315 7.07 -23.19 -3.11
N LEU A 316 7.98 -23.88 -2.43
CA LEU A 316 9.18 -24.45 -3.03
C LEU A 316 8.90 -25.91 -3.36
N VAL A 317 9.13 -26.28 -4.61
CA VAL A 317 8.89 -27.61 -5.17
C VAL A 317 10.24 -28.21 -5.57
N GLY A 318 10.45 -29.47 -5.25
CA GLY A 318 11.66 -30.21 -5.59
C GLY A 318 11.78 -30.52 -7.09
N PRO A 319 12.96 -30.97 -7.54
CA PRO A 319 13.23 -31.31 -8.95
C PRO A 319 12.28 -32.36 -9.53
N GLU A 320 11.83 -33.31 -8.70
CA GLU A 320 10.90 -34.39 -9.07
C GLU A 320 9.42 -33.95 -9.06
N GLY A 321 9.15 -32.66 -8.84
CA GLY A 321 7.78 -32.13 -8.74
C GLY A 321 7.15 -32.24 -7.35
N GLU A 322 7.86 -32.82 -6.37
CA GLU A 322 7.36 -33.01 -5.02
C GLU A 322 7.40 -31.71 -4.18
N PRO A 323 6.30 -31.30 -3.53
CA PRO A 323 6.26 -30.12 -2.67
C PRO A 323 7.26 -30.23 -1.51
N PHE A 324 8.18 -29.28 -1.39
CA PHE A 324 9.23 -29.30 -0.37
C PHE A 324 8.87 -28.46 0.85
N ARG A 325 8.47 -27.19 0.64
CA ARG A 325 8.17 -26.26 1.75
C ARG A 325 7.26 -25.12 1.31
N ARG A 326 6.38 -24.69 2.22
CA ARG A 326 5.48 -23.54 2.08
C ARG A 326 5.94 -22.43 3.04
N TYR A 327 5.96 -21.19 2.58
CA TYR A 327 6.42 -20.02 3.33
C TYR A 327 5.34 -18.96 3.36
N SER A 328 5.16 -18.32 4.51
CA SER A 328 4.22 -17.21 4.64
C SER A 328 4.69 -15.99 3.84
N PRO A 329 3.79 -15.03 3.56
CA PRO A 329 4.16 -13.74 2.96
C PRO A 329 5.27 -12.99 3.71
N ARG A 330 5.40 -13.21 5.01
CA ARG A 330 6.37 -12.49 5.86
C ARG A 330 7.80 -12.88 5.53
N VAL A 331 8.03 -14.11 5.09
CA VAL A 331 9.36 -14.58 4.69
C VAL A 331 9.80 -13.85 3.40
N PRO A 332 10.87 -13.04 3.46
CA PRO A 332 11.46 -12.45 2.26
C PRO A 332 11.86 -13.54 1.28
N THR A 333 11.54 -13.37 -0.01
CA THR A 333 11.90 -14.37 -1.04
C THR A 333 13.38 -14.76 -0.99
N ALA A 334 14.29 -13.82 -0.73
CA ALA A 334 15.72 -14.09 -0.63
C ALA A 334 16.08 -15.14 0.44
N GLN A 335 15.28 -15.29 1.50
CA GLN A 335 15.50 -16.29 2.55
C GLN A 335 15.15 -17.72 2.13
N LEU A 336 14.58 -17.92 0.94
CA LEU A 336 14.38 -19.26 0.37
C LEU A 336 15.70 -19.85 -0.18
N GLU A 337 16.74 -19.02 -0.38
CA GLU A 337 17.99 -19.43 -1.01
C GLU A 337 18.68 -20.65 -0.36
N PRO A 338 18.78 -20.77 0.98
CA PRO A 338 19.38 -21.96 1.60
C PRO A 338 18.64 -23.25 1.27
N ASP A 339 17.32 -23.21 1.22
CA ASP A 339 16.48 -24.37 0.89
C ASP A 339 16.55 -24.71 -0.61
N ILE A 340 16.64 -23.68 -1.47
CA ILE A 340 16.92 -23.86 -2.91
C ILE A 340 18.28 -24.55 -3.11
N GLN A 341 19.33 -24.06 -2.45
CA GLN A 341 20.67 -24.66 -2.54
C GLN A 341 20.68 -26.11 -2.04
N ARG A 342 19.89 -26.43 -1.01
CA ARG A 342 19.73 -27.79 -0.51
C ARG A 342 19.12 -28.70 -1.57
N LEU A 343 18.02 -28.29 -2.20
CA LEU A 343 17.36 -29.06 -3.26
C LEU A 343 18.26 -29.23 -4.50
N LEU A 344 19.00 -28.18 -4.87
CA LEU A 344 19.94 -28.21 -5.99
C LEU A 344 21.14 -29.13 -5.75
N LYS A 345 21.51 -29.44 -4.50
CA LYS A 345 22.53 -30.45 -4.17
C LYS A 345 21.98 -31.87 -4.18
N LEU A 346 20.67 -32.02 -3.98
CA LEU A 346 19.97 -33.32 -4.04
C LEU A 346 19.66 -33.73 -5.49
N ALA A 347 19.48 -32.76 -6.39
CA ALA A 347 19.50 -32.96 -7.83
C ALA A 347 20.93 -33.32 -8.28
N LYS A 348 21.24 -34.63 -8.35
CA LYS A 348 22.50 -35.14 -8.90
C LYS A 348 22.38 -35.39 -10.39
#